data_AF-A0A4Q2DJ34-F1
#
_entry.id   AF-A0A4Q2DJ34-F1
#
_cell.length_a   1.000
_cell.length_b   1.000
_cell.length_c   1.000
_cell.angle_alpha   90.00
_cell.angle_beta   90.00
_cell.angle_gamma   90.00
#
_symmetry.space_group_name_H-M   'P 1'
#
loop_
_entity.id
_entity.type
_entity.pdbx_description
1 polymer ?
#
loop_
_entity_poly.entity_id
_entity_poly.type
_entity_poly.pdbx_seq_one_letter_code
_entity_poly.pdbx_strand_id
1 'polypeptide(L)'
;MKVQLIVVAVDPIRFILFRFHSTAVMNVITARKAISLFPWATFITRNSYVSILTGNQKKIASWKAKYSARGFEIKDNFQEPFPQDFWVGERYVGDSQSWSIDIAETRTSSTMASPLSGLGSKWDISAR
;
A
#
# COMPACT_ATOMS: atom_id res chain seq x y z
N MET A 1 1.09 -16.29 -10.47
CA MET A 1 1.07 -15.12 -9.55
C MET A 1 1.96 -15.45 -8.36
N LYS A 2 2.87 -14.56 -7.95
CA LYS A 2 3.73 -14.76 -6.76
C LYS A 2 3.26 -13.81 -5.66
N VAL A 3 2.85 -14.34 -4.51
CA VAL A 3 2.50 -13.55 -3.33
C VAL A 3 3.74 -13.41 -2.45
N GLN A 4 3.98 -12.20 -1.94
CA GLN A 4 5.04 -11.94 -0.96
C GLN A 4 4.38 -11.61 0.37
N LEU A 5 4.57 -12.48 1.36
CA LEU A 5 4.17 -12.20 2.74
C LEU A 5 5.35 -11.53 3.45
N ILE A 6 5.11 -10.34 4.00
CA ILE A 6 6.09 -9.59 4.78
C ILE A 6 5.50 -9.43 6.18
N VAL A 7 6.16 -10.00 7.18
CA VAL A 7 5.79 -9.84 8.58
C VAL A 7 6.72 -8.80 9.20
N VAL A 8 6.14 -7.83 9.89
CA VAL A 8 6.86 -6.70 10.49
C VAL A 8 6.51 -6.58 11.96
N ALA A 9 7.50 -6.26 12.80
CA ALA A 9 7.30 -5.99 14.24
C ALA A 9 6.98 -4.51 14.53
N VAL A 10 6.72 -3.72 13.49
CA VAL A 10 6.44 -2.28 13.55
C VAL A 10 5.15 -1.99 12.78
N ASP A 11 4.64 -0.77 12.92
CA ASP A 11 3.51 -0.31 12.10
C ASP A 11 3.76 -0.57 10.59
N PRO A 12 2.87 -1.30 9.90
CA PRO A 12 3.06 -1.65 8.49
C PRO A 12 3.14 -0.44 7.55
N ILE A 13 2.42 0.64 7.84
CA ILE A 13 2.45 1.86 7.01
C ILE A 13 3.81 2.53 7.12
N ARG A 14 4.32 2.68 8.35
CA ARG A 14 5.67 3.15 8.63
C ARG A 14 6.69 2.27 7.92
N PHE A 15 6.55 0.96 7.96
CA PHE A 15 7.46 0.06 7.24
C PHE A 15 7.45 0.32 5.73
N ILE A 16 6.28 0.50 5.11
CA ILE A 16 6.17 0.78 3.67
C ILE A 16 6.89 2.08 3.31
N LEU A 17 6.60 3.15 4.05
CA LEU A 17 7.20 4.47 3.86
C LEU A 17 8.73 4.46 3.96
N PHE A 18 9.27 3.77 4.97
CA PHE A 18 10.69 3.79 5.29
C PHE A 18 11.49 2.61 4.73
N ARG A 19 10.89 1.67 3.99
CA ARG A 19 11.62 0.52 3.41
C ARG A 19 11.40 0.27 1.93
N PHE A 20 10.42 0.91 1.29
CA PHE A 20 10.19 0.73 -0.14
C PHE A 20 10.98 1.77 -0.94
N HIS A 21 11.58 1.33 -2.05
CA HIS A 21 12.48 2.15 -2.86
C HIS A 21 11.76 3.09 -3.85
N SER A 22 10.45 2.95 -4.00
CA SER A 22 9.66 3.55 -5.07
C SER A 22 8.30 3.99 -4.54
N THR A 23 7.89 5.23 -4.87
CA THR A 23 6.56 5.74 -4.51
C THR A 23 5.43 5.03 -5.25
N ALA A 24 5.69 4.40 -6.40
CA ALA A 24 4.69 3.66 -7.20
C ALA A 24 4.04 2.49 -6.44
N VAL A 25 4.64 2.06 -5.34
CA VAL A 25 4.16 0.95 -4.50
C VAL A 25 3.68 1.38 -3.13
N MET A 26 3.60 2.69 -2.87
CA MET A 26 3.06 3.24 -1.62
C MET A 26 1.53 3.37 -1.69
N ASN A 27 0.89 2.25 -2.07
CA ASN A 27 -0.54 2.07 -2.17
C ASN A 27 -0.94 0.88 -1.29
N VAL A 28 -1.89 1.08 -0.39
CA VAL A 28 -2.27 0.10 0.64
C VAL A 28 -3.75 -0.20 0.53
N ILE A 29 -4.08 -1.48 0.43
CA ILE A 29 -5.46 -1.96 0.48
C ILE A 29 -5.64 -2.68 1.82
N THR A 30 -6.57 -2.19 2.62
CA THR A 30 -6.99 -2.78 3.89
C THR A 30 -8.39 -3.40 3.73
N ALA A 31 -8.94 -3.99 4.80
CA ALA A 31 -10.31 -4.50 4.77
C ALA A 31 -11.37 -3.42 4.53
N ARG A 32 -11.09 -2.15 4.87
CA ARG A 32 -12.09 -1.06 4.84
C ARG A 32 -11.74 0.08 3.90
N LYS A 33 -10.47 0.24 3.52
CA LYS A 33 -10.00 1.36 2.70
C LYS A 33 -8.90 0.95 1.76
N ALA A 34 -8.90 1.55 0.57
CA ALA A 34 -7.76 1.63 -0.32
C ALA A 34 -7.14 3.02 -0.19
N ILE A 35 -5.83 3.11 0.06
CA ILE A 35 -5.09 4.33 0.32
C ILE A 35 -3.95 4.43 -0.69
N SER A 36 -3.72 5.63 -1.22
CA SER A 36 -2.54 5.96 -2.01
C SER A 36 -1.87 7.20 -1.42
N LEU A 37 -0.57 7.10 -1.11
CA LEU A 37 0.20 8.22 -0.55
C LEU A 37 0.71 9.17 -1.63
N PHE A 38 0.88 8.68 -2.86
CA PHE A 38 1.33 9.51 -3.99
C PHE A 38 0.40 9.28 -5.18
N PRO A 39 -0.91 9.56 -5.05
CA PRO A 39 -1.90 9.18 -6.04
C PRO A 39 -1.69 9.88 -7.37
N TRP A 40 -1.37 11.18 -7.35
CA TRP A 40 -1.16 11.94 -8.57
C TRP A 40 0.06 11.42 -9.34
N ALA A 41 1.21 11.28 -8.65
CA ALA A 41 2.39 10.66 -9.23
C ALA A 41 2.11 9.23 -9.75
N THR A 42 1.40 8.42 -8.98
CA THR A 42 1.21 6.99 -9.29
C THR A 42 0.23 6.78 -10.45
N PHE A 43 -0.95 7.41 -10.39
CA PHE A 43 -2.08 7.10 -11.26
C PHE A 43 -2.28 8.09 -12.40
N ILE A 44 -1.89 9.37 -12.20
CA ILE A 44 -2.08 10.41 -13.21
C ILE A 44 -0.84 10.57 -14.08
N THR A 45 0.31 10.90 -13.49
CA THR A 45 1.54 11.16 -14.25
C THR A 45 2.37 9.91 -14.51
N ARG A 46 2.10 8.82 -13.77
CA ARG A 46 2.84 7.55 -13.84
C ARG A 46 4.33 7.76 -13.51
N ASN A 47 4.62 8.67 -12.60
CA ASN A 47 5.95 8.91 -12.05
C ASN A 47 6.20 8.07 -10.80
N SER A 48 7.43 7.59 -10.65
CA SER A 48 7.91 6.92 -9.44
C SER A 48 9.16 7.61 -8.93
N TYR A 49 9.06 8.22 -7.77
CA TYR A 49 10.18 8.87 -7.10
C TYR A 49 10.99 7.85 -6.29
N VAL A 50 12.30 7.97 -6.33
CA VAL A 50 13.19 7.13 -5.51
C VAL A 50 13.09 7.58 -4.06
N SER A 51 12.49 6.75 -3.21
CA SER A 51 12.34 7.08 -1.77
C SER A 51 13.55 6.64 -0.94
N ILE A 52 14.24 5.57 -1.36
CA ILE A 52 15.37 4.99 -0.63
C ILE A 52 16.40 4.44 -1.61
N LEU A 53 17.62 4.98 -1.57
CA LEU A 53 18.78 4.49 -2.31
C LEU A 53 19.62 3.54 -1.45
N THR A 54 19.01 2.48 -0.92
CA THR A 54 19.76 1.45 -0.17
C THR A 54 19.81 0.15 -0.97
N GLY A 55 20.96 -0.53 -0.92
CA GLY A 55 21.22 -1.76 -1.66
C GLY A 55 22.33 -1.62 -2.71
N ASN A 56 22.78 -2.74 -3.25
CA ASN A 56 23.81 -2.74 -4.29
C ASN A 56 23.24 -2.26 -5.64
N GLN A 57 24.12 -1.81 -6.54
CA GLN A 57 23.74 -1.27 -7.86
C GLN A 57 22.85 -2.23 -8.67
N LYS A 58 23.08 -3.55 -8.56
CA LYS A 58 22.25 -4.57 -9.24
C LYS A 58 20.80 -4.57 -8.75
N LYS A 59 20.58 -4.52 -7.42
CA LYS A 59 19.22 -4.44 -6.86
C LYS A 59 18.54 -3.15 -7.26
N ILE A 60 19.28 -2.03 -7.25
CA ILE A 60 18.77 -0.73 -7.67
C ILE A 60 18.30 -0.78 -9.14
N ALA A 61 19.18 -1.24 -10.04
CA ALA A 61 18.85 -1.38 -11.46
C ALA A 61 17.66 -2.32 -11.70
N SER A 62 17.60 -3.44 -10.97
CA SER A 62 16.52 -4.43 -11.10
C SER A 62 15.15 -3.85 -10.75
N TRP A 63 15.01 -3.14 -9.62
CA TRP A 63 13.71 -2.58 -9.26
C TRP A 63 13.32 -1.42 -10.16
N LYS A 64 14.28 -0.57 -10.60
CA LYS A 64 14.01 0.50 -11.57
C LYS A 64 13.46 -0.09 -12.88
N ALA A 65 14.16 -1.05 -13.47
CA ALA A 65 13.73 -1.73 -14.69
C ALA A 65 12.35 -2.39 -14.54
N LYS A 66 12.07 -3.01 -13.39
CA LYS A 66 10.77 -3.62 -13.08
C LYS A 66 9.61 -2.61 -13.17
N TYR A 67 9.76 -1.41 -12.59
CA TYR A 67 8.68 -0.41 -12.62
C TYR A 67 8.66 0.40 -13.93
N SER A 68 9.80 0.60 -14.58
CA SER A 68 9.84 1.13 -15.96
C SER A 68 9.09 0.23 -16.94
N ALA A 69 9.29 -1.09 -16.86
CA ALA A 69 8.54 -2.05 -17.67
C ALA A 69 7.02 -2.05 -17.38
N ARG A 70 6.60 -1.50 -16.23
CA ARG A 70 5.19 -1.29 -15.88
C ARG A 70 4.68 0.08 -16.34
N GLY A 71 5.46 0.81 -17.12
CA GLY A 71 5.13 2.14 -17.66
C GLY A 71 5.27 3.28 -16.66
N PHE A 72 6.09 3.12 -15.62
CA PHE A 72 6.45 4.23 -14.74
C PHE A 72 7.71 4.94 -15.24
N GLU A 73 7.70 6.27 -15.25
CA GLU A 73 8.92 7.05 -15.37
C GLU A 73 9.61 7.12 -13.99
N ILE A 74 10.85 6.64 -13.91
CA ILE A 74 11.59 6.63 -12.64
C ILE A 74 12.32 7.97 -12.50
N LYS A 75 11.91 8.76 -11.51
CA LYS A 75 12.55 10.02 -11.16
C LYS A 75 13.60 9.77 -10.10
N ASP A 76 14.88 9.82 -10.49
CA ASP A 76 16.02 9.79 -9.59
C ASP A 76 16.70 11.16 -9.50
N ASN A 77 17.44 11.39 -8.41
CA ASN A 77 18.28 12.59 -8.21
C ASN A 77 17.59 13.94 -8.53
N PHE A 78 16.27 14.04 -8.33
CA PHE A 78 15.55 15.27 -8.61
C PHE A 78 15.95 16.34 -7.59
N GLN A 79 16.23 17.54 -8.10
CA GLN A 79 16.55 18.72 -7.29
C GLN A 79 15.41 19.74 -7.41
N GLU A 80 15.42 20.71 -6.51
CA GLU A 80 14.51 21.84 -6.55
C GLU A 80 14.58 22.58 -7.92
N PRO A 81 13.45 23.06 -8.46
CA PRO A 81 12.11 23.00 -7.86
C PRO A 81 11.48 21.62 -7.96
N PHE A 82 10.85 21.17 -6.86
CA PHE A 82 10.15 19.88 -6.86
C PHE A 82 9.00 19.83 -7.90
N PRO A 83 8.82 18.70 -8.59
CA PRO A 83 7.70 18.51 -9.49
C PRO A 83 6.35 18.70 -8.78
N GLN A 84 5.36 19.28 -9.46
CA GLN A 84 4.03 19.54 -8.89
C GLN A 84 3.29 18.26 -8.45
N ASP A 85 3.65 17.11 -9.02
CA ASP A 85 3.10 15.81 -8.64
C ASP A 85 3.83 15.14 -7.48
N PHE A 86 4.85 15.80 -6.90
CA PHE A 86 5.64 15.30 -5.79
C PHE A 86 5.81 16.33 -4.69
N TRP A 87 4.96 16.18 -3.66
CA TRP A 87 4.98 17.02 -2.48
C TRP A 87 6.03 16.55 -1.48
N VAL A 88 6.98 17.42 -1.19
CA VAL A 88 8.04 17.21 -0.19
C VAL A 88 7.58 17.74 1.16
N GLY A 89 7.89 16.99 2.22
CA GLY A 89 7.50 17.31 3.60
C GLY A 89 6.98 16.08 4.34
N GLU A 90 6.36 16.32 5.49
CA GLU A 90 5.72 15.27 6.27
C GLU A 90 4.50 14.74 5.53
N ARG A 91 4.48 13.42 5.29
CA ARG A 91 3.37 12.71 4.64
C ARG A 91 2.75 11.74 5.62
N TYR A 92 1.43 11.68 5.67
CA TYR A 92 0.69 10.72 6.49
C TYR A 92 -0.59 10.27 5.78
N VAL A 93 -1.14 9.14 6.23
CA VAL A 93 -2.40 8.61 5.69
C VAL A 93 -3.52 9.60 5.97
N GLY A 94 -4.19 10.07 4.91
CA GLY A 94 -5.30 11.01 5.01
C GLY A 94 -4.90 12.48 4.95
N ASP A 95 -3.62 12.80 4.67
CA ASP A 95 -3.25 14.17 4.32
C ASP A 95 -3.95 14.64 3.02
N SER A 96 -3.94 15.96 2.77
CA SER A 96 -4.61 16.57 1.62
C SER A 96 -4.07 16.14 0.25
N GLN A 97 -2.92 15.46 0.22
CA GLN A 97 -2.26 14.96 -0.99
C GLN A 97 -2.42 13.45 -1.17
N SER A 98 -3.10 12.77 -0.24
CA SER A 98 -3.38 11.34 -0.29
C SER A 98 -4.79 11.09 -0.83
N TRP A 99 -4.99 9.94 -1.47
CA TRP A 99 -6.33 9.46 -1.84
C TRP A 99 -6.72 8.30 -0.94
N SER A 100 -7.96 8.33 -0.47
CA SER A 100 -8.58 7.21 0.24
C SER A 100 -9.94 6.91 -0.34
N ILE A 101 -10.17 5.64 -0.66
CA ILE A 101 -11.46 5.13 -1.11
C ILE A 101 -11.94 4.16 -0.04
N ASP A 102 -13.14 4.38 0.49
CA ASP A 102 -13.78 3.42 1.37
C ASP A 102 -14.20 2.20 0.56
N ILE A 103 -13.77 1.02 1.02
CA ILE A 103 -14.16 -0.25 0.45
C ILE A 103 -15.46 -0.63 1.14
N ALA A 104 -16.57 -0.44 0.44
CA ALA A 104 -17.87 -0.84 0.95
C ALA A 104 -17.83 -2.32 1.32
N GLU A 105 -18.24 -2.64 2.55
CA GLU A 105 -18.56 -4.02 2.88
C GLU A 105 -19.64 -4.45 1.90
N THR A 106 -19.34 -5.48 1.12
CA THR A 106 -20.40 -6.17 0.39
C THR A 106 -21.32 -6.70 1.49
N ARG A 107 -22.46 -6.05 1.72
CA ARG A 107 -23.55 -6.72 2.43
C ARG A 107 -23.85 -7.94 1.58
N THR A 108 -23.34 -9.10 1.99
CA THR A 108 -24.04 -10.34 1.72
C THR A 108 -25.41 -10.12 2.32
N SER A 109 -26.38 -9.75 1.49
CA SER A 109 -27.80 -9.79 1.82
C SER A 109 -28.17 -11.25 2.03
N SER A 110 -27.72 -11.85 3.14
CA SER A 110 -28.34 -13.03 3.71
C SER A 110 -29.45 -12.55 4.63
N THR A 111 -30.47 -11.93 4.05
CA THR A 111 -31.82 -12.02 4.62
C THR A 111 -32.32 -13.41 4.27
N MET A 112 -31.81 -14.43 4.96
CA MET A 112 -32.58 -15.63 5.21
C MET A 112 -32.80 -15.67 6.71
N ALA A 113 -34.07 -15.55 7.09
CA ALA A 113 -34.51 -15.75 8.46
C ALA A 113 -33.93 -17.06 9.02
N SER A 114 -33.50 -17.01 10.28
CA SER A 114 -33.15 -18.19 11.07
C SER A 114 -34.20 -19.30 10.95
N PRO A 115 -33.74 -20.56 10.96
CA PRO A 115 -34.48 -21.53 11.75
C PRO A 115 -33.52 -22.51 12.43
N LEU A 116 -32.71 -22.06 13.39
CA LEU A 116 -32.11 -22.97 14.38
C LEU A 116 -32.02 -22.30 15.75
N SER A 117 -33.19 -22.07 16.34
CA SER A 117 -33.34 -22.22 17.78
C SER A 117 -33.06 -23.69 18.14
N GLY A 118 -31.91 -23.95 18.73
CA GLY A 118 -31.63 -25.22 19.41
C GLY A 118 -30.53 -26.06 18.76
N LEU A 119 -29.28 -25.79 19.14
CA LEU A 119 -28.38 -26.81 19.68
C LEU A 119 -27.14 -26.12 20.24
N GLY A 120 -26.95 -26.20 21.56
CA GLY A 120 -25.74 -25.74 22.21
C GLY A 120 -24.56 -26.67 21.93
N SER A 121 -23.36 -26.11 21.80
CA SER A 121 -22.12 -26.77 22.22
C SER A 121 -20.99 -25.75 22.30
N LYS A 122 -20.76 -25.30 23.53
CA LYS A 122 -19.46 -25.10 24.21
C LYS A 122 -18.21 -25.33 23.32
N TRP A 123 -17.45 -24.28 23.08
CA TRP A 123 -16.04 -24.39 22.65
C TRP A 123 -15.15 -23.96 23.82
N ASP A 124 -14.71 -24.94 24.62
CA ASP A 124 -13.59 -24.80 25.55
C ASP A 124 -12.29 -24.97 24.76
N ILE A 125 -11.42 -23.97 24.78
CA ILE A 125 -10.05 -24.08 24.26
C ILE A 125 -9.13 -24.17 25.48
N SER A 126 -8.73 -25.39 25.85
CA SER A 126 -7.66 -25.61 26.81
C SER A 126 -6.32 -25.61 26.07
N ALA A 127 -5.42 -24.77 26.55
CA ALA A 127 -4.05 -24.63 26.08
C ALA A 127 -3.22 -25.91 26.31
N ARG A 128 -2.27 -26.14 25.40
CA ARG A 128 -1.03 -26.88 25.67
C ARG A 128 0.13 -26.09 25.10
#